data_AF-A0A7C8HIM6-F1
#
_entry.id   AF-A0A7C8HIM6-F1
#
_cell.length_a   1.000
_cell.length_b   1.000
_cell.length_c   1.000
_cell.angle_alpha   90.00
_cell.angle_beta   90.00
_cell.angle_gamma   90.00
#
_symmetry.space_group_name_H-M   'P 1'
#
loop_
_entity.id
_entity.type
_entity.pdbx_description
1 polymer ?
#
loop_
_entity_poly.entity_id
_entity_poly.type
_entity_poly.pdbx_seq_one_letter_code
_entity_poly.pdbx_strand_id
1 'polypeptide(L)'
;MDSFGQMLPLIGFAALIGLGAVLWPLRAFLRGGGGGARAKALAAALATVACAFGVYLSAGKPAMADNPFAARIAALEAIAKDTPQALDNEQMLAILAARARRSPKEPQPHFFSGMIYASEGRFDEAARAYDAALRRDPANAATMIELGAAMVAMDGRIVSPEALALFQEAGRLRPDDVRPVFYQALAASQNGRKADALQLWPRVLSMLAPDDPRRQMANMMLEQARS
;
A
#
# COMPACT_ATOMS: atom_id res chain seq x y z
N MET A 1 1.40 -29.77 -15.66
CA MET A 1 0.52 -30.63 -16.48
C MET A 1 0.30 -31.89 -15.65
N ASP A 2 -0.83 -32.25 -15.05
CA ASP A 2 -2.22 -31.85 -15.20
C ASP A 2 -2.99 -32.21 -13.91
N SER A 3 -3.18 -31.27 -12.99
CA SER A 3 -4.09 -31.47 -11.82
C SER A 3 -5.20 -30.43 -11.73
N PHE A 4 -5.27 -29.50 -12.68
CA PHE A 4 -6.36 -28.51 -12.77
C PHE A 4 -7.56 -28.99 -13.59
N GLY A 5 -7.40 -30.06 -14.39
CA GLY A 5 -8.45 -30.60 -15.25
C GLY A 5 -9.47 -31.53 -14.56
N GLN A 6 -9.17 -32.02 -13.35
CA GLN A 6 -10.04 -33.00 -12.66
C GLN A 6 -11.04 -32.39 -11.65
N MET A 7 -10.94 -31.09 -11.34
CA MET A 7 -11.89 -30.43 -10.41
C MET A 7 -13.04 -29.67 -11.12
N LEU A 8 -12.95 -29.42 -12.42
CA LEU A 8 -13.99 -28.71 -13.17
C LEU A 8 -15.38 -29.42 -13.19
N PRO A 9 -15.52 -30.76 -13.27
CA PRO A 9 -16.84 -31.39 -13.30
C PRO A 9 -17.55 -31.43 -11.94
N LEU A 10 -16.82 -31.29 -10.83
CA LEU A 10 -17.40 -31.36 -9.47
C LEU A 10 -18.08 -30.06 -9.04
N ILE A 11 -17.57 -28.90 -9.48
CA ILE A 11 -18.19 -27.59 -9.20
C ILE A 11 -19.44 -27.39 -10.08
N GLY A 12 -19.42 -27.87 -11.32
CA GLY A 12 -20.58 -27.82 -12.24
C GLY A 12 -21.77 -28.66 -11.76
N PHE A 13 -21.52 -29.82 -11.15
CA PHE A 13 -22.59 -30.68 -10.62
C PHE A 13 -23.23 -30.11 -9.33
N ALA A 14 -22.45 -29.47 -8.45
CA ALA A 14 -22.97 -28.85 -7.24
C ALA A 14 -23.87 -27.64 -7.53
N ALA A 15 -23.55 -26.85 -8.56
CA ALA A 15 -24.36 -25.70 -8.98
C ALA A 15 -25.73 -26.12 -9.59
N LEU A 16 -25.78 -27.24 -10.31
CA LEU A 16 -27.03 -27.77 -10.90
C LEU A 16 -27.98 -28.37 -9.85
N ILE A 17 -27.45 -28.99 -8.79
CA ILE A 17 -28.27 -29.49 -7.68
C ILE A 17 -28.86 -28.31 -6.87
N GLY A 18 -28.12 -27.21 -6.70
CA GLY A 18 -28.61 -25.99 -6.04
C GLY A 18 -29.76 -25.31 -6.79
N LEU A 19 -29.68 -25.21 -8.12
CA LEU A 19 -30.74 -24.60 -8.94
C LEU A 19 -32.01 -25.46 -8.98
N GLY A 20 -31.89 -26.80 -9.03
CA GLY A 20 -33.02 -27.71 -8.97
C GLY A 20 -33.76 -27.67 -7.62
N ALA A 21 -33.00 -27.56 -6.51
CA ALA A 21 -33.54 -27.48 -5.16
C ALA A 21 -34.28 -26.16 -4.86
N VAL A 22 -33.97 -25.08 -5.58
CA VAL A 22 -34.65 -23.77 -5.44
C VAL A 22 -35.84 -23.64 -6.40
N LEU A 23 -35.76 -24.16 -7.63
CA LEU A 23 -36.80 -24.01 -8.64
C LEU A 23 -38.02 -24.92 -8.44
N TRP A 24 -37.83 -26.13 -7.89
CA TRP A 24 -38.93 -27.05 -7.58
C TRP A 24 -39.91 -26.51 -6.51
N PRO A 25 -39.46 -25.99 -5.34
CA PRO A 25 -40.35 -25.39 -4.35
C PRO A 25 -40.95 -24.05 -4.80
N LEU A 26 -40.26 -23.24 -5.61
CA LEU A 26 -40.83 -22.00 -6.17
C LEU A 26 -42.06 -22.28 -7.04
N ARG A 27 -42.01 -23.35 -7.86
CA ARG A 27 -43.16 -23.79 -8.67
C ARG A 27 -44.33 -24.33 -7.83
N ALA A 28 -44.05 -24.97 -6.69
CA ALA A 28 -45.08 -25.45 -5.78
C ALA A 28 -45.75 -24.31 -4.98
N PHE A 29 -45.00 -23.25 -4.67
CA PHE A 29 -45.51 -22.06 -3.98
C PHE A 29 -46.38 -21.19 -4.91
N LEU A 30 -46.00 -21.03 -6.19
CA LEU A 30 -46.74 -20.24 -7.18
C LEU A 30 -48.08 -20.87 -7.64
N ARG A 31 -48.30 -22.18 -7.41
CA ARG A 31 -49.54 -22.88 -7.81
C ARG A 31 -50.55 -23.12 -6.67
N GLY A 32 -50.41 -22.45 -5.53
CA GLY A 32 -51.39 -22.55 -4.43
C GLY A 32 -51.45 -23.93 -3.77
N GLY A 33 -50.30 -24.61 -3.63
CA GLY A 33 -50.24 -25.95 -3.02
C GLY A 33 -50.67 -25.96 -1.55
N GLY A 34 -51.59 -26.87 -1.19
CA GLY A 34 -52.04 -27.11 0.18
C GLY A 34 -50.92 -27.51 1.15
N GLY A 35 -51.21 -27.56 2.46
CA GLY A 35 -50.22 -27.65 3.55
C GLY A 35 -49.09 -28.69 3.37
N GLY A 36 -49.35 -29.81 2.71
CA GLY A 36 -48.33 -30.83 2.41
C GLY A 36 -47.23 -30.39 1.43
N ALA A 37 -47.52 -29.49 0.47
CA ALA A 37 -46.53 -28.95 -0.45
C ALA A 37 -45.56 -27.98 0.25
N ARG A 38 -46.09 -27.17 1.18
CA ARG A 38 -45.29 -26.26 2.03
C ARG A 38 -44.36 -27.04 2.97
N ALA A 39 -44.86 -28.13 3.56
CA ALA A 39 -44.05 -29.01 4.40
C ALA A 39 -42.86 -29.63 3.65
N LYS A 40 -43.07 -30.09 2.41
CA LYS A 40 -42.00 -30.66 1.56
C LYS A 40 -40.96 -29.62 1.16
N ALA A 41 -41.38 -28.38 0.86
CA ALA A 41 -40.45 -27.29 0.56
C ALA A 41 -39.58 -26.91 1.76
N LEU A 42 -40.18 -26.86 2.96
CA LEU A 42 -39.47 -26.61 4.21
C LEU A 42 -38.44 -27.73 4.49
N ALA A 43 -38.82 -28.98 4.28
CA ALA A 43 -37.92 -30.12 4.45
C ALA A 43 -36.71 -30.07 3.50
N ALA A 44 -36.93 -29.69 2.23
CA ALA A 44 -35.84 -29.53 1.27
C ALA A 44 -34.88 -28.38 1.64
N ALA A 45 -35.40 -27.25 2.11
CA ALA A 45 -34.58 -26.12 2.56
C ALA A 45 -33.72 -26.50 3.78
N LEU A 46 -34.32 -27.19 4.77
CA LEU A 46 -33.60 -27.71 5.93
C LEU A 46 -32.53 -28.73 5.53
N ALA A 47 -32.81 -29.60 4.57
CA ALA A 47 -31.84 -30.56 4.06
C ALA A 47 -30.65 -29.86 3.37
N THR A 48 -30.88 -28.79 2.62
CA THR A 48 -29.79 -28.00 2.00
C THR A 48 -28.91 -27.35 3.07
N VAL A 49 -29.50 -26.75 4.11
CA VAL A 49 -28.75 -26.16 5.24
C VAL A 49 -27.97 -27.25 5.98
N ALA A 50 -28.58 -28.40 6.26
CA ALA A 50 -27.93 -29.52 6.93
C ALA A 50 -26.78 -30.11 6.11
N CYS A 51 -26.94 -30.24 4.78
CA CYS A 51 -25.88 -30.67 3.89
C CYS A 51 -24.74 -29.64 3.83
N ALA A 52 -25.04 -28.35 3.71
CA ALA A 52 -24.03 -27.29 3.73
C ALA A 52 -23.26 -27.30 5.06
N PHE A 53 -23.97 -27.48 6.18
CA PHE A 53 -23.38 -27.61 7.52
C PHE A 53 -22.52 -28.88 7.64
N GLY A 54 -22.98 -30.02 7.12
CA GLY A 54 -22.22 -31.28 7.11
C GLY A 54 -20.97 -31.22 6.22
N VAL A 55 -21.04 -30.54 5.07
CA VAL A 55 -19.87 -30.25 4.23
C VAL A 55 -18.92 -29.30 4.95
N TYR A 56 -19.42 -28.27 5.64
CA TYR A 56 -18.61 -27.36 6.45
C TYR A 56 -17.90 -28.10 7.61
N LEU A 57 -18.56 -29.06 8.27
CA LEU A 57 -17.93 -29.85 9.33
C LEU A 57 -16.94 -30.90 8.81
N SER A 58 -17.15 -31.45 7.61
CA SER A 58 -16.33 -32.54 7.06
C SER A 58 -15.16 -32.04 6.19
N ALA A 59 -15.37 -31.02 5.36
CA ALA A 59 -14.37 -30.43 4.48
C ALA A 59 -13.85 -29.07 4.97
N GLY A 60 -14.61 -28.38 5.83
CA GLY A 60 -14.09 -27.23 6.55
C GLY A 60 -13.06 -27.69 7.57
N LYS A 61 -12.08 -26.83 7.83
CA LYS A 61 -11.13 -26.99 8.93
C LYS A 61 -11.51 -25.98 10.02
N PRO A 62 -12.63 -26.14 10.74
CA PRO A 62 -13.08 -25.19 11.77
C PRO A 62 -12.08 -25.09 12.95
N ALA A 63 -11.13 -26.03 13.04
CA ALA A 63 -10.04 -26.03 14.00
C ALA A 63 -8.72 -25.41 13.48
N MET A 64 -8.64 -24.96 12.22
CA MET A 64 -7.61 -23.98 11.87
C MET A 64 -8.02 -22.67 12.53
N ALA A 65 -7.26 -22.28 13.53
CA ALA A 65 -7.47 -21.01 14.21
C ALA A 65 -7.49 -19.88 13.16
N ASP A 66 -8.53 -19.05 13.22
CA ASP A 66 -8.35 -17.64 12.88
C ASP A 66 -7.20 -17.17 13.78
N ASN A 67 -5.96 -17.19 13.28
CA ASN A 67 -4.82 -16.76 14.07
C ASN A 67 -5.18 -15.39 14.60
N PRO A 68 -5.38 -15.21 15.93
CA PRO A 68 -5.80 -13.93 16.46
C PRO A 68 -4.79 -12.94 15.92
N PHE A 69 -5.24 -11.88 15.25
CA PHE A 69 -4.37 -10.98 14.48
C PHE A 69 -3.08 -10.65 15.25
N ALA A 70 -3.19 -10.49 16.57
CA ALA A 70 -2.07 -10.38 17.51
C ALA A 70 -1.01 -11.50 17.44
N ALA A 71 -1.39 -12.79 17.43
CA ALA A 71 -0.46 -13.91 17.29
C ALA A 71 0.20 -13.97 15.91
N ARG A 72 -0.54 -13.65 14.84
CA ARG A 72 0.04 -13.53 13.49
C ARG A 72 1.08 -12.41 13.46
N ILE A 73 0.73 -11.24 13.98
CA ILE A 73 1.66 -10.11 14.07
C ILE A 73 2.87 -10.46 14.94
N ALA A 74 2.69 -11.14 16.07
CA ALA A 74 3.80 -11.55 16.93
C ALA A 74 4.78 -12.51 16.22
N ALA A 75 4.25 -13.46 15.44
CA ALA A 75 5.07 -14.35 14.62
C ALA A 75 5.84 -13.59 13.54
N LEU A 76 5.19 -12.64 12.85
CA LEU A 76 5.83 -11.79 11.86
C LEU A 76 6.87 -10.86 12.50
N GLU A 77 6.63 -10.34 13.70
CA GLU A 77 7.59 -9.52 14.45
C GLU A 77 8.84 -10.33 14.86
N ALA A 78 8.68 -11.62 15.19
CA ALA A 78 9.81 -12.51 15.45
C ALA A 78 10.66 -12.72 14.19
N ILE A 79 10.01 -12.99 13.04
CA ILE A 79 10.71 -13.09 11.75
C ILE A 79 11.41 -11.76 11.40
N ALA A 80 10.74 -10.61 11.60
CA ALA A 80 11.32 -9.29 11.33
C ALA A 80 12.56 -9.00 12.16
N LYS A 81 12.68 -9.59 13.35
CA LYS A 81 13.83 -9.41 14.24
C LYS A 81 15.05 -10.18 13.75
N ASP A 82 14.85 -11.42 13.30
CA ASP A 82 15.93 -12.33 12.94
C ASP A 82 16.29 -12.24 11.46
N THR A 83 15.30 -12.19 10.58
CA THR A 83 15.45 -12.18 9.11
C THR A 83 14.47 -11.20 8.45
N PRO A 84 14.68 -9.88 8.59
CA PRO A 84 13.81 -8.87 7.99
C PRO A 84 13.57 -9.04 6.49
N GLN A 85 14.57 -9.55 5.76
CA GLN A 85 14.53 -9.74 4.30
C GLN A 85 13.65 -10.93 3.87
N ALA A 86 13.26 -11.79 4.81
CA ALA A 86 12.35 -12.90 4.54
C ALA A 86 10.87 -12.47 4.47
N LEU A 87 10.57 -11.24 4.89
CA LEU A 87 9.22 -10.68 4.87
C LEU A 87 8.94 -10.00 3.55
N ASP A 88 7.74 -10.24 3.01
CA ASP A 88 7.22 -9.42 1.92
C ASP A 88 6.78 -8.03 2.45
N ASN A 89 6.55 -7.10 1.52
CA ASN A 89 6.15 -5.74 1.85
C ASN A 89 4.80 -5.69 2.57
N GLU A 90 3.84 -6.56 2.25
CA GLU A 90 2.52 -6.57 2.89
C GLU A 90 2.61 -7.02 4.36
N GLN A 91 3.41 -8.04 4.64
CA GLN A 91 3.72 -8.52 5.98
C GLN A 91 4.43 -7.45 6.79
N MET A 92 5.42 -6.76 6.21
CA MET A 92 6.09 -5.65 6.88
C MET A 92 5.12 -4.49 7.17
N LEU A 93 4.27 -4.12 6.21
CA LEU A 93 3.23 -3.11 6.43
C LEU A 93 2.25 -3.51 7.54
N ALA A 94 1.89 -4.79 7.66
CA ALA A 94 1.04 -5.28 8.75
C ALA A 94 1.73 -5.11 10.12
N ILE A 95 3.02 -5.41 10.21
CA ILE A 95 3.82 -5.16 11.43
C ILE A 95 3.85 -3.67 11.76
N LEU A 96 4.15 -2.82 10.79
CA LEU A 96 4.24 -1.37 10.98
C LEU A 96 2.88 -0.79 11.41
N ALA A 97 1.77 -1.25 10.82
CA ALA A 97 0.43 -0.86 11.23
C ALA A 97 0.12 -1.28 12.68
N ALA A 98 0.53 -2.49 13.10
CA ALA A 98 0.38 -2.93 14.48
C ALA A 98 1.24 -2.10 15.45
N ARG A 99 2.48 -1.76 15.07
CA ARG A 99 3.36 -0.87 15.85
C ARG A 99 2.78 0.53 15.98
N ALA A 100 2.24 1.10 14.90
CA ALA A 100 1.60 2.41 14.91
C ALA A 100 0.37 2.44 15.85
N ARG A 101 -0.39 1.34 15.95
CA ARG A 101 -1.51 1.23 16.91
C ARG A 101 -1.03 1.15 18.36
N ARG A 102 0.04 0.40 18.63
CA ARG A 102 0.61 0.22 19.97
C ARG A 102 1.35 1.47 20.47
N SER A 103 1.97 2.21 19.56
CA SER A 103 2.77 3.40 19.84
C SER A 103 2.35 4.55 18.91
N PRO A 104 1.19 5.18 19.15
CA PRO A 104 0.59 6.14 18.21
C PRO A 104 1.37 7.44 18.04
N LYS A 105 2.32 7.74 18.93
CA LYS A 105 3.19 8.92 18.89
C LYS A 105 4.50 8.69 18.14
N GLU A 106 4.84 7.45 17.82
CA GLU A 106 6.10 7.12 17.16
C GLU A 106 6.03 7.42 15.66
N PRO A 107 6.96 8.22 15.10
CA PRO A 107 6.96 8.55 13.66
C PRO A 107 7.43 7.40 12.77
N GLN A 108 8.31 6.53 13.28
CA GLN A 108 9.06 5.55 12.49
C GLN A 108 8.16 4.52 11.79
N PRO A 109 7.09 3.96 12.42
CA PRO A 109 6.18 3.06 11.71
C PRO A 109 5.59 3.68 10.45
N HIS A 110 5.21 4.97 10.52
CA HIS A 110 4.68 5.70 9.38
C HIS A 110 5.76 6.03 8.35
N PHE A 111 6.95 6.42 8.79
CA PHE A 111 8.10 6.68 7.91
C PHE A 111 8.48 5.44 7.08
N PHE A 112 8.63 4.28 7.74
CA PHE A 112 8.97 3.03 7.03
C PHE A 112 7.84 2.54 6.14
N SER A 113 6.57 2.75 6.51
CA SER A 113 5.45 2.49 5.59
C SER A 113 5.54 3.36 4.34
N GLY A 114 5.91 4.63 4.51
CA GLY A 114 6.16 5.55 3.40
C GLY A 114 7.26 5.06 2.45
N MET A 115 8.37 4.55 3.00
CA MET A 115 9.46 3.98 2.21
C MET A 115 9.01 2.78 1.38
N ILE A 116 8.23 1.88 1.98
CA ILE A 116 7.69 0.70 1.29
C ILE A 116 6.78 1.14 0.14
N TYR A 117 5.81 2.03 0.41
CA TYR A 117 4.93 2.55 -0.64
C TYR A 117 5.69 3.27 -1.75
N ALA A 118 6.68 4.09 -1.42
CA ALA A 118 7.51 4.76 -2.42
C ALA A 118 8.27 3.75 -3.30
N SER A 119 8.80 2.67 -2.73
CA SER A 119 9.49 1.61 -3.47
C SER A 119 8.57 0.84 -4.43
N GLU A 120 7.27 0.79 -4.13
CA GLU A 120 6.22 0.19 -4.97
C GLU A 120 5.65 1.16 -6.02
N GLY A 121 6.15 2.40 -6.09
CA GLY A 121 5.60 3.45 -6.96
C GLY A 121 4.25 4.00 -6.49
N ARG A 122 3.85 3.66 -5.27
CA ARG A 122 2.59 4.01 -4.62
C ARG A 122 2.70 5.37 -3.91
N PHE A 123 2.98 6.40 -4.69
CA PHE A 123 3.43 7.69 -4.15
C PHE A 123 2.38 8.43 -3.32
N ASP A 124 1.08 8.27 -3.62
CA ASP A 124 -0.01 8.85 -2.80
C ASP A 124 -0.02 8.24 -1.38
N GLU A 125 0.09 6.93 -1.30
CA GLU A 125 0.13 6.22 -0.01
C GLU A 125 1.43 6.53 0.74
N ALA A 126 2.54 6.69 0.01
CA ALA A 126 3.81 7.14 0.57
C ALA A 126 3.69 8.55 1.17
N ALA A 127 3.13 9.50 0.44
CA ALA A 127 2.94 10.86 0.91
C ALA A 127 2.07 10.90 2.18
N ARG A 128 0.95 10.19 2.20
CA ARG A 128 0.09 10.08 3.40
C ARG A 128 0.83 9.48 4.60
N ALA A 129 1.68 8.48 4.37
CA ALA A 129 2.46 7.85 5.43
C ALA A 129 3.58 8.77 5.95
N TYR A 130 4.32 9.46 5.08
CA TYR A 130 5.35 10.42 5.49
C TYR A 130 4.75 11.64 6.19
N ASP A 131 3.63 12.16 5.72
CA ASP A 131 2.88 13.23 6.37
C ASP A 131 2.40 12.80 7.79
N ALA A 132 1.94 11.56 7.94
CA ALA A 132 1.66 11.00 9.26
C ALA A 132 2.91 10.93 10.16
N ALA A 133 4.07 10.57 9.62
CA ALA A 133 5.33 10.58 10.36
C ALA A 133 5.74 12.00 10.76
N LEU A 134 5.62 12.97 9.85
CA LEU A 134 6.00 14.37 10.06
C LEU A 134 5.11 15.05 11.10
N ARG A 135 3.81 14.73 11.16
CA ARG A 135 2.94 15.22 12.26
C ARG A 135 3.39 14.77 13.65
N ARG A 136 4.13 13.67 13.75
CA ARG A 136 4.63 13.11 15.02
C ARG A 136 6.02 13.62 15.37
N ASP A 137 6.84 13.88 14.35
CA ASP A 137 8.14 14.53 14.49
C ASP A 137 8.29 15.67 13.46
N PRO A 138 7.78 16.87 13.78
CA PRO A 138 7.74 17.99 12.83
C PRO A 138 9.10 18.55 12.44
N ALA A 139 10.18 18.20 13.15
CA ALA A 139 11.54 18.67 12.86
C ALA A 139 12.36 17.62 12.08
N ASN A 140 11.70 16.56 11.58
CA ASN A 140 12.38 15.48 10.88
C ASN A 140 12.68 15.84 9.42
N ALA A 141 13.85 16.42 9.18
CA ALA A 141 14.28 16.80 7.83
C ALA A 141 14.27 15.64 6.82
N ALA A 142 14.61 14.42 7.25
CA ALA A 142 14.55 13.25 6.37
C ALA A 142 13.12 12.97 5.91
N THR A 143 12.15 13.01 6.82
CA THR A 143 10.73 12.82 6.49
C THR A 143 10.19 13.93 5.58
N MET A 144 10.61 15.18 5.80
CA MET A 144 10.27 16.29 4.89
C MET A 144 10.78 16.04 3.47
N ILE A 145 12.01 15.57 3.33
CA ILE A 145 12.61 15.25 2.02
C ILE A 145 11.84 14.13 1.33
N GLU A 146 11.55 13.04 2.05
CA GLU A 146 10.82 11.91 1.47
C GLU A 146 9.37 12.26 1.11
N LEU A 147 8.69 13.07 1.94
CA LEU A 147 7.35 13.58 1.64
C LEU A 147 7.37 14.45 0.38
N GLY A 148 8.27 15.43 0.32
CA GLY A 148 8.42 16.29 -0.86
C GLY A 148 8.76 15.49 -2.11
N ALA A 149 9.63 14.48 -2.01
CA ALA A 149 9.99 13.62 -3.13
C ALA A 149 8.81 12.77 -3.62
N ALA A 150 8.00 12.23 -2.70
CA ALA A 150 6.78 11.51 -3.04
C ALA A 150 5.76 12.41 -3.76
N MET A 151 5.56 13.65 -3.29
CA MET A 151 4.70 14.64 -3.95
C MET A 151 5.18 14.96 -5.37
N VAL A 152 6.48 15.19 -5.53
CA VAL A 152 7.09 15.43 -6.86
C VAL A 152 6.88 14.24 -7.80
N ALA A 153 6.96 13.02 -7.28
CA ALA A 153 6.71 11.81 -8.08
C ALA A 153 5.24 11.67 -8.49
N MET A 154 4.29 12.00 -7.60
CA MET A 154 2.85 12.05 -7.92
C MET A 154 2.54 13.07 -9.01
N ASP A 155 3.18 14.25 -8.95
CA ASP A 155 2.96 15.37 -9.86
C ASP A 155 3.79 15.26 -11.16
N GLY A 156 4.25 14.06 -11.52
CA GLY A 156 4.95 13.84 -12.79
C GLY A 156 6.30 14.55 -12.88
N ARG A 157 7.03 14.61 -11.76
CA ARG A 157 8.31 15.32 -11.55
C ARG A 157 8.22 16.83 -11.46
N ILE A 158 7.02 17.40 -11.28
CA ILE A 158 6.85 18.82 -11.02
C ILE A 158 6.99 19.11 -9.52
N VAL A 159 7.74 20.15 -9.16
CA VAL A 159 7.90 20.60 -7.78
C VAL A 159 6.81 21.63 -7.46
N SER A 160 5.76 21.17 -6.78
CA SER A 160 4.69 22.04 -6.30
C SER A 160 5.19 23.02 -5.21
N PRO A 161 4.49 24.15 -4.96
CA PRO A 161 4.85 25.09 -3.91
C PRO A 161 4.93 24.46 -2.51
N GLU A 162 4.06 23.49 -2.23
CA GLU A 162 4.04 22.75 -0.95
C GLU A 162 5.28 21.85 -0.81
N ALA A 163 5.62 21.08 -1.86
CA ALA A 163 6.85 20.30 -1.87
C ALA A 163 8.10 21.19 -1.74
N LEU A 164 8.11 22.35 -2.42
CA LEU A 164 9.20 23.33 -2.31
C LEU A 164 9.39 23.82 -0.87
N ALA A 165 8.30 24.11 -0.15
CA ALA A 165 8.36 24.55 1.24
C ALA A 165 9.00 23.47 2.16
N LEU A 166 8.65 22.20 1.95
CA LEU A 166 9.27 21.07 2.66
C LEU A 166 10.77 21.00 2.39
N PHE A 167 11.21 21.15 1.14
CA PHE A 167 12.63 21.15 0.80
C PHE A 167 13.37 22.38 1.34
N GLN A 168 12.71 23.55 1.43
CA GLN A 168 13.31 24.73 2.04
C GLN A 168 13.59 24.52 3.53
N GLU A 169 12.62 24.01 4.28
CA GLU A 169 12.80 23.75 5.70
C GLU A 169 13.77 22.58 5.96
N ALA A 170 13.67 21.50 5.19
CA ALA A 170 14.61 20.39 5.29
C ALA A 170 16.05 20.82 5.03
N GLY A 171 16.29 21.69 4.04
CA GLY A 171 17.61 22.23 3.74
C GLY A 171 18.14 23.18 4.82
N ARG A 172 17.25 23.82 5.59
CA ARG A 172 17.63 24.62 6.76
C ARG A 172 18.07 23.73 7.93
N LEU A 173 17.39 22.61 8.13
CA LEU A 173 17.67 21.64 9.19
C LEU A 173 18.88 20.74 8.86
N ARG A 174 19.10 20.43 7.58
CA ARG A 174 20.21 19.60 7.07
C ARG A 174 20.89 20.27 5.89
N PRO A 175 21.78 21.25 6.14
CA PRO A 175 22.47 21.99 5.09
C PRO A 175 23.50 21.14 4.31
N ASP A 176 23.86 19.98 4.84
CA ASP A 176 24.77 18.99 4.28
C ASP A 176 24.09 18.04 3.28
N ASP A 177 22.77 17.91 3.33
CA ASP A 177 22.03 17.07 2.39
C ASP A 177 21.82 17.84 1.07
N VAL A 178 22.25 17.24 -0.05
CA VAL A 178 22.12 17.85 -1.39
C VAL A 178 20.68 17.78 -1.92
N ARG A 179 19.86 16.82 -1.45
CA ARG A 179 18.52 16.56 -2.00
C ARG A 179 17.60 17.79 -1.90
N PRO A 180 17.48 18.48 -0.76
CA PRO A 180 16.67 19.69 -0.67
C PRO A 180 17.09 20.77 -1.67
N VAL A 181 18.39 21.06 -1.77
CA VAL A 181 18.91 22.10 -2.70
C VAL A 181 18.70 21.69 -4.15
N PHE A 182 18.83 20.39 -4.47
CA PHE A 182 18.53 19.84 -5.79
C PHE A 182 17.08 20.11 -6.20
N TYR A 183 16.11 19.80 -5.33
CA TYR A 183 14.70 20.04 -5.64
C TYR A 183 14.33 21.53 -5.68
N GLN A 184 14.99 22.37 -4.87
CA GLN A 184 14.85 23.83 -4.98
C GLN A 184 15.36 24.35 -6.33
N ALA A 185 16.50 23.84 -6.81
CA ALA A 185 17.06 24.19 -8.12
C ALA A 185 16.13 23.73 -9.26
N LEU A 186 15.60 22.51 -9.14
CA LEU A 186 14.62 21.97 -10.09
C LEU A 186 13.36 22.82 -10.14
N ALA A 187 12.81 23.22 -8.99
CA ALA A 187 11.66 24.11 -8.91
C ALA A 187 11.94 25.48 -9.54
N ALA A 188 13.13 26.04 -9.33
CA ALA A 188 13.53 27.31 -9.94
C ALA A 188 13.56 27.20 -11.48
N SER A 189 14.15 26.13 -12.01
CA SER A 189 14.17 25.85 -13.45
C SER A 189 12.76 25.66 -14.03
N GLN A 190 11.90 24.88 -13.37
CA GLN A 190 10.52 24.62 -13.83
C GLN A 190 9.66 25.88 -13.87
N ASN A 191 9.88 26.80 -12.92
CA ASN A 191 9.15 28.06 -12.84
C ASN A 191 9.80 29.20 -13.63
N GLY A 192 10.83 28.94 -14.43
CA GLY A 192 11.53 29.96 -15.23
C GLY A 192 12.30 31.00 -14.40
N ARG A 193 12.55 30.74 -13.11
CA ARG A 193 13.33 31.62 -12.23
C ARG A 193 14.82 31.43 -12.50
N LYS A 194 15.28 31.97 -13.64
CA LYS A 194 16.66 31.82 -14.12
C LYS A 194 17.71 32.27 -13.10
N ALA A 195 17.49 33.42 -12.44
CA ALA A 195 18.42 33.94 -11.43
C ALA A 195 18.65 32.96 -10.27
N ASP A 196 17.57 32.39 -9.73
CA ASP A 196 17.63 31.39 -8.66
C ASP A 196 18.32 30.11 -9.16
N ALA A 197 18.00 29.64 -10.36
CA ALA A 197 18.61 28.46 -10.94
C ALA A 197 20.13 28.63 -11.14
N LEU A 198 20.58 29.81 -11.59
CA LEU A 198 22.00 30.16 -11.74
C LEU A 198 22.75 30.20 -10.39
N GLN A 199 22.06 30.40 -9.27
CA GLN A 199 22.65 30.32 -7.93
C GLN A 199 22.63 28.89 -7.36
N LEU A 200 21.54 28.16 -7.58
CA LEU A 200 21.30 26.87 -6.93
C LEU A 200 22.02 25.71 -7.63
N TRP A 201 22.04 25.64 -8.97
CA TRP A 201 22.71 24.53 -9.66
C TRP A 201 24.21 24.43 -9.38
N PRO A 202 24.98 25.53 -9.31
CA PRO A 202 26.38 25.47 -8.89
C PRO A 202 26.56 24.92 -7.48
N ARG A 203 25.65 25.26 -6.54
CA ARG A 203 25.67 24.72 -5.17
C ARG A 203 25.36 23.23 -5.15
N VAL A 204 24.42 22.76 -5.97
CA VAL A 204 24.19 21.31 -6.15
C VAL A 204 25.46 20.64 -6.66
N LEU A 205 26.08 21.18 -7.72
CA LEU A 205 27.30 20.62 -8.31
C LEU A 205 28.51 20.62 -7.37
N SER A 206 28.61 21.54 -6.40
CA SER A 206 29.69 21.52 -5.42
C SER A 206 29.49 20.48 -4.32
N MET A 207 28.25 20.05 -4.06
CA MET A 207 27.91 19.05 -3.06
C MET A 207 27.90 17.61 -3.62
N LEU A 208 27.78 17.43 -4.94
CA LEU A 208 27.77 16.12 -5.58
C LEU A 208 29.18 15.56 -5.80
N ALA A 209 29.36 14.26 -5.56
CA ALA A 209 30.59 13.55 -5.92
C ALA A 209 30.84 13.60 -7.44
N PRO A 210 32.08 13.68 -7.94
CA PRO A 210 32.38 13.87 -9.36
C PRO A 210 31.73 12.88 -10.33
N ASP A 211 31.47 11.65 -9.88
CA ASP A 211 30.87 10.54 -10.61
C ASP A 211 29.34 10.42 -10.43
N ASP A 212 28.72 11.31 -9.65
CA ASP A 212 27.28 11.26 -9.40
C ASP A 212 26.47 11.53 -10.69
N PRO A 213 25.57 10.62 -11.09
CA PRO A 213 24.81 10.75 -12.34
C PRO A 213 23.93 12.01 -12.40
N ARG A 214 23.55 12.58 -11.24
CA ARG A 214 22.75 13.80 -11.17
C ARG A 214 23.51 15.03 -11.66
N ARG A 215 24.85 14.99 -11.73
CA ARG A 215 25.68 16.09 -12.25
C ARG A 215 25.38 16.40 -13.71
N GLN A 216 25.13 15.40 -14.54
CA GLN A 216 24.79 15.60 -15.95
C GLN A 216 23.52 16.45 -16.08
N MET A 217 22.48 16.09 -15.32
CA MET A 217 21.22 16.84 -15.27
C MET A 217 21.44 18.26 -14.76
N ALA A 218 22.20 18.42 -13.66
CA ALA A 218 22.48 19.74 -13.09
C ALA A 218 23.24 20.66 -14.06
N ASN A 219 24.23 20.13 -14.80
CA ASN A 219 24.94 20.89 -15.83
C ASN A 219 24.00 21.31 -16.97
N MET A 220 23.17 20.39 -17.48
CA MET A 220 22.20 20.71 -18.53
C MET A 220 21.24 21.83 -18.09
N MET A 221 20.70 21.75 -16.88
CA MET A 221 19.80 22.76 -16.32
C MET A 221 20.51 24.10 -16.07
N LEU A 222 21.79 24.07 -15.70
CA LEU A 222 22.60 25.27 -15.54
C LEU A 222 22.84 25.98 -16.88
N GLU A 223 23.14 25.26 -17.96
CA GLU A 223 23.29 25.87 -19.29
C GLU A 223 21.97 26.44 -19.80
N GLN A 224 20.84 25.75 -19.59
CA GLN A 224 19.52 26.27 -19.93
C GLN A 224 19.18 27.58 -19.18
N ALA A 225 19.66 27.74 -17.95
CA ALA A 225 19.47 28.97 -17.20
C ALA A 225 20.34 30.14 -17.71
N ARG A 226 21.43 29.85 -18.45
CA ARG A 226 22.33 30.86 -19.03
C ARG A 226 21.88 31.36 -20.41
N SER A 227 21.21 30.52 -21.19
CA SER A 227 20.57 30.92 -22.46
C SER A 227 19.35 31.80 -22.22
#